data_AF-A0A2G5B5S8-F1
#
_entry.id   AF-A0A2G5B5S8-F1
#
_cell.length_a   1.000
_cell.length_b   1.000
_cell.length_c   1.000
_cell.angle_alpha   90.00
_cell.angle_beta   90.00
_cell.angle_gamma   90.00
#
_symmetry.space_group_name_H-M   'P 1'
#
loop_
_entity.id
_entity.type
_entity.pdbx_description
1 polymer ?
#
loop_
_entity_poly.entity_id
_entity_poly.type
_entity_poly.pdbx_seq_one_letter_code
_entity_poly.pdbx_strand_id
1 'polypeptide(L)'
;MLVRRGANAARGNRHGLTPLMLAISSHRAWHQRGARVFEWLLDTLSAGLIKRDRKGRTLAHWVALGPSEDRDLWPQVSVYYARLLARKLIQCGHAEIFAWQDYSGKRADQVAWGSGLSALALLLEEQFSDNDRSVELTAKDRQSSRQLESVLESVTEPIPEPIPEPEPVLDPYTRFASQAADIIRQSAADMRKDHLQAQRVIDEDTKYAAKLLLDLRSERDSAQTTAKEYQGFSEKCVDLQDREHMLRRKVECAVNVQMSARVTTAAIAQHQYQHSLPRRTGSSSDVDELRAEYQMLRQSAASYEHHSRRLASEYAELTSVVKPWARPVLTALFSVAESSEEDRDDAMSMLGKLLGTATAHYRPKRPLYNDPEVSDVNAIKAVLETEELRLQKLESVVSAACGDMPLDRVRSVVGPVLSLLNNGNTL
;
A
#
# COMPACT_ATOMS: atom_id res chain seq x y z
N MET A 1 18.00 -1.85 -5.47
CA MET A 1 19.15 -2.67 -5.97
C MET A 1 19.63 -2.22 -7.35
N LEU A 2 18.77 -2.24 -8.40
CA LEU A 2 19.19 -1.87 -9.77
C LEU A 2 19.72 -0.43 -9.90
N VAL A 3 19.07 0.54 -9.26
CA VAL A 3 19.54 1.94 -9.28
C VAL A 3 20.92 2.09 -8.64
N ARG A 4 21.18 1.37 -7.53
CA ARG A 4 22.52 1.31 -6.91
C ARG A 4 23.58 0.67 -7.79
N ARG A 5 23.18 -0.16 -8.76
CA ARG A 5 24.08 -0.77 -9.76
C ARG A 5 24.29 0.12 -11.00
N GLY A 6 23.90 1.39 -10.95
CA GLY A 6 24.09 2.33 -12.06
C GLY A 6 23.07 2.18 -13.18
N ALA A 7 21.94 1.51 -12.95
CA ALA A 7 20.86 1.51 -13.93
C ALA A 7 20.38 2.95 -14.17
N ASN A 8 20.36 3.36 -15.44
CA ASN A 8 19.98 4.73 -15.81
C ASN A 8 18.50 4.97 -15.53
N ALA A 9 18.22 5.70 -14.46
CA ALA A 9 16.89 6.11 -13.99
C ALA A 9 16.08 6.89 -15.04
N ALA A 10 16.75 7.55 -15.99
CA ALA A 10 16.12 8.35 -17.02
C ALA A 10 15.93 7.60 -18.35
N ARG A 11 16.41 6.34 -18.45
CA ARG A 11 16.23 5.53 -19.67
C ARG A 11 14.78 5.06 -19.75
N GLY A 12 14.04 5.64 -20.70
CA GLY A 12 12.68 5.23 -20.99
C GLY A 12 12.61 3.87 -21.70
N ASN A 13 11.45 3.23 -21.62
CA ASN A 13 11.14 2.05 -22.42
C ASN A 13 10.94 2.42 -23.91
N ARG A 14 10.49 1.45 -24.73
CA ARG A 14 10.18 1.69 -26.16
C ARG A 14 9.11 2.75 -26.41
N HIS A 15 8.39 3.23 -25.39
CA HIS A 15 7.39 4.30 -25.51
C HIS A 15 7.88 5.63 -24.91
N GLY A 16 9.14 5.69 -24.46
CA GLY A 16 9.70 6.83 -23.75
C GLY A 16 9.26 6.93 -22.29
N LEU A 17 8.57 5.92 -21.74
CA LEU A 17 8.14 5.92 -20.35
C LEU A 17 9.31 5.66 -19.44
N THR A 18 9.61 6.61 -18.56
CA THR A 18 10.60 6.42 -17.50
C THR A 18 10.08 5.44 -16.45
N PRO A 19 10.96 4.81 -15.65
CA PRO A 19 10.53 3.98 -14.52
C PRO A 19 9.58 4.71 -13.56
N LEU A 20 9.72 6.03 -13.42
CA LEU A 20 8.86 6.86 -12.58
C LEU A 20 7.45 7.03 -13.17
N MET A 21 7.34 7.24 -14.49
CA MET A 21 6.04 7.25 -15.19
C MET A 21 5.34 5.90 -15.07
N LEU A 22 6.09 4.80 -15.21
CA LEU A 22 5.57 3.46 -15.04
C LEU A 22 5.07 3.22 -13.60
N ALA A 23 5.78 3.73 -12.59
CA ALA A 23 5.37 3.64 -11.21
C ALA A 23 4.03 4.34 -10.96
N ILE A 24 3.83 5.54 -11.51
CA ILE A 24 2.57 6.30 -11.40
C ILE A 24 1.42 5.59 -12.10
N SER A 25 1.68 5.00 -13.27
CA SER A 25 0.67 4.22 -13.98
C SER A 25 0.27 2.92 -13.26
N SER A 26 0.99 2.53 -12.21
CA SER A 26 0.72 1.33 -11.42
C SER A 26 0.14 1.64 -10.05
N HIS A 27 -0.84 0.86 -9.59
CA HIS A 27 -1.36 0.97 -8.20
C HIS A 27 -0.37 0.53 -7.12
N ARG A 28 0.71 -0.15 -7.49
CA ARG A 28 1.59 -0.82 -6.52
C ARG A 28 2.26 0.17 -5.57
N ALA A 29 2.72 1.31 -6.07
CA ALA A 29 3.34 2.32 -5.23
C ALA A 29 2.33 2.98 -4.26
N TRP A 30 1.06 3.03 -4.63
CA TRP A 30 -0.01 3.57 -3.78
C TRP A 30 -0.37 2.62 -2.63
N HIS A 31 -0.47 1.32 -2.90
CA HIS A 31 -0.69 0.34 -1.84
C HIS A 31 0.47 0.31 -0.83
N GLN A 32 1.67 0.73 -1.26
CA GLN A 32 2.85 0.86 -0.40
C GLN A 32 3.10 2.31 0.05
N ARG A 33 2.08 3.19 0.03
CA ARG A 33 2.23 4.60 0.46
C ARG A 33 2.72 4.75 1.90
N GLY A 34 2.34 3.85 2.80
CA GLY A 34 2.83 3.85 4.19
C GLY A 34 4.34 3.63 4.30
N ALA A 35 4.93 2.93 3.33
CA ALA A 35 6.37 2.73 3.23
C ALA A 35 7.07 3.85 2.41
N ARG A 36 6.35 4.92 2.03
CA ARG A 36 6.86 6.08 1.29
C ARG A 36 7.63 5.71 0.01
N VAL A 37 7.25 4.61 -0.63
CA VAL A 37 7.97 4.06 -1.79
C VAL A 37 8.01 5.06 -2.94
N PHE A 38 6.91 5.77 -3.19
CA PHE A 38 6.86 6.75 -4.26
C PHE A 38 7.76 7.96 -4.00
N GLU A 39 7.82 8.46 -2.77
CA GLU A 39 8.74 9.54 -2.39
C GLU A 39 10.19 9.12 -2.57
N TRP A 40 10.53 7.91 -2.12
CA TRP A 40 11.85 7.35 -2.34
C TRP A 40 12.18 7.23 -3.85
N LEU A 41 11.21 6.85 -4.68
CA LEU A 41 11.38 6.83 -6.14
C LEU A 41 11.61 8.23 -6.72
N LEU A 42 10.88 9.24 -6.25
CA LEU A 42 11.08 10.64 -6.67
C LEU A 42 12.49 11.15 -6.33
N ASP A 43 13.00 10.79 -5.15
CA ASP A 43 14.35 11.16 -4.72
C ASP A 43 15.43 10.43 -5.53
N THR A 44 15.25 9.13 -5.73
CA THR A 44 16.26 8.28 -6.36
C THR A 44 16.28 8.45 -7.89
N LEU A 45 15.13 8.77 -8.50
CA LEU A 45 14.95 8.87 -9.95
C LEU A 45 14.72 10.32 -10.41
N SER A 46 15.27 11.29 -9.68
CA SER A 46 15.09 12.73 -9.93
C SER A 46 15.46 13.15 -11.37
N ALA A 47 16.47 12.52 -11.98
CA ALA A 47 16.85 12.74 -13.37
C ALA A 47 15.72 12.44 -14.40
N GLY A 48 14.71 11.66 -13.99
CA GLY A 48 13.54 11.34 -14.79
C GLY A 48 12.41 12.39 -14.71
N LEU A 49 12.48 13.38 -13.81
CA LEU A 49 11.39 14.34 -13.57
C LEU A 49 11.10 15.21 -14.80
N ILE A 50 12.15 15.70 -15.47
CA ILE A 50 12.06 16.56 -16.66
C ILE A 50 11.81 15.80 -17.97
N LYS A 51 11.75 14.46 -17.92
CA LYS A 51 11.61 13.64 -19.13
C LYS A 51 10.17 13.67 -19.65
N ARG A 52 10.07 13.58 -20.98
CA ARG A 52 8.82 13.45 -21.71
C ARG A 52 8.76 12.09 -22.39
N ASP A 53 7.57 11.51 -22.46
CA ASP A 53 7.33 10.31 -23.26
C ASP A 53 7.24 10.64 -24.77
N ARG A 54 6.97 9.64 -25.61
CA ARG A 54 6.82 9.85 -27.07
C ARG A 54 5.66 10.76 -27.47
N LYS A 55 4.69 11.01 -26.58
CA LYS A 55 3.56 11.92 -26.80
C LYS A 55 3.82 13.29 -26.19
N GLY A 56 5.05 13.56 -25.73
CA GLY A 56 5.42 14.82 -25.11
C GLY A 56 4.93 14.97 -23.67
N ARG A 57 4.35 13.91 -23.08
CA ARG A 57 3.75 13.95 -21.75
C ARG A 57 4.84 13.89 -20.69
N THR A 58 4.76 14.83 -19.76
CA THR A 58 5.61 14.87 -18.56
C THR A 58 5.05 13.97 -17.47
N LEU A 59 5.78 13.84 -16.37
CA LEU A 59 5.29 13.11 -15.20
C LEU A 59 3.97 13.68 -14.64
N ALA A 60 3.77 15.00 -14.70
CA ALA A 60 2.54 15.64 -14.26
C ALA A 60 1.32 15.19 -15.10
N HIS A 61 1.50 15.00 -16.41
CA HIS A 61 0.45 14.45 -17.27
C HIS A 61 0.11 13.01 -16.91
N TRP A 62 1.11 12.20 -16.53
CA TRP A 62 0.88 10.83 -16.06
C TRP A 62 0.15 10.79 -14.72
N VAL A 63 0.39 11.75 -13.82
CA VAL A 63 -0.43 11.90 -12.61
C VAL A 63 -1.87 12.29 -12.97
N ALA A 64 -2.05 13.22 -13.92
CA ALA A 64 -3.37 13.64 -14.39
C ALA A 64 -4.16 12.52 -15.09
N LEU A 65 -3.48 11.60 -15.76
CA LEU A 65 -4.07 10.38 -16.33
C LEU A 65 -4.24 9.26 -15.28
N GLY A 66 -3.55 9.38 -14.14
CA GLY A 66 -3.34 8.37 -13.11
C GLY A 66 -3.21 6.91 -13.59
N PRO A 67 -3.45 5.95 -12.70
CA PRO A 67 -3.35 4.53 -13.03
C PRO A 67 -4.51 4.07 -13.92
N SER A 68 -4.23 3.10 -14.80
CA SER A 68 -5.21 2.56 -15.75
C SER A 68 -6.18 1.54 -15.14
N GLU A 69 -5.84 1.01 -13.97
CA GLU A 69 -6.61 0.02 -13.24
C GLU A 69 -7.44 0.76 -12.17
N ASP A 70 -8.59 0.23 -11.75
CA ASP A 70 -9.40 0.74 -10.63
C ASP A 70 -9.74 2.26 -10.60
N ARG A 71 -10.82 2.64 -11.29
CA ARG A 71 -11.30 4.02 -11.38
C ARG A 71 -11.79 4.62 -10.06
N ASP A 72 -12.15 3.80 -9.08
CA ASP A 72 -12.77 4.28 -7.84
C ASP A 72 -11.71 4.87 -6.90
N LEU A 73 -10.50 4.29 -6.90
CA LEU A 73 -9.37 4.79 -6.11
C LEU A 73 -8.57 5.88 -6.83
N TRP A 74 -8.80 6.06 -8.13
CA TRP A 74 -8.02 6.93 -8.99
C TRP A 74 -7.95 8.40 -8.52
N PRO A 75 -9.03 9.06 -8.07
CA PRO A 75 -8.94 10.45 -7.60
C PRO A 75 -8.00 10.62 -6.40
N GLN A 76 -8.06 9.70 -5.44
CA GLN A 76 -7.25 9.77 -4.21
C GLN A 76 -5.76 9.53 -4.51
N VAL A 77 -5.49 8.52 -5.35
CA VAL A 77 -4.13 8.16 -5.77
C VAL A 77 -3.47 9.32 -6.52
N SER A 78 -4.20 9.93 -7.45
CA SER A 78 -3.66 11.01 -8.29
C SER A 78 -3.40 12.26 -7.49
N VAL A 79 -4.32 12.65 -6.59
CA VAL A 79 -4.11 13.79 -5.69
C VAL A 79 -2.89 13.58 -4.80
N TYR A 80 -2.69 12.37 -4.26
CA TYR A 80 -1.51 12.04 -3.47
C TYR A 80 -0.22 12.18 -4.28
N TYR A 81 -0.15 11.56 -5.47
CA TYR A 81 1.03 11.67 -6.32
C TYR A 81 1.28 13.11 -6.77
N ALA A 82 0.24 13.89 -7.06
CA ALA A 82 0.37 15.28 -7.45
C ALA A 82 1.00 16.13 -6.35
N ARG A 83 0.56 15.96 -5.09
CA ARG A 83 1.13 16.67 -3.94
C ARG A 83 2.60 16.36 -3.75
N LEU A 84 2.97 15.08 -3.82
CA LEU A 84 4.36 14.66 -3.70
C LEU A 84 5.22 15.16 -4.85
N LEU A 85 4.69 15.08 -6.07
CA LEU A 85 5.37 15.57 -7.26
C LEU A 85 5.57 17.08 -7.19
N ALA A 86 4.54 17.85 -6.82
CA ALA A 86 4.62 19.31 -6.70
C ALA A 86 5.69 19.73 -5.71
N ARG A 87 5.67 19.15 -4.51
CA ARG A 87 6.73 19.39 -3.51
C ARG A 87 8.12 19.09 -4.08
N LYS A 88 8.29 17.95 -4.76
CA LYS A 88 9.59 17.56 -5.31
C LYS A 88 10.06 18.49 -6.42
N LEU A 89 9.16 18.89 -7.32
CA LEU A 89 9.48 19.79 -8.42
C LEU A 89 9.86 21.19 -7.92
N ILE A 90 9.15 21.71 -6.92
CA ILE A 90 9.50 22.97 -6.26
C ILE A 90 10.89 22.87 -5.63
N GLN A 91 11.16 21.80 -4.88
CA GLN A 91 12.47 21.58 -4.26
C GLN A 91 13.62 21.50 -5.28
N CYS A 92 13.36 20.97 -6.47
CA CYS A 92 14.35 20.86 -7.54
C CYS A 92 14.41 22.10 -8.45
N GLY A 93 13.58 23.12 -8.24
CA GLY A 93 13.49 24.28 -9.13
C GLY A 93 12.98 23.94 -10.53
N HIS A 94 12.07 22.96 -10.61
CA HIS A 94 11.47 22.43 -11.85
C HIS A 94 9.95 22.55 -11.84
N ALA A 95 9.42 23.56 -11.15
CA ALA A 95 7.99 23.75 -10.97
C ALA A 95 7.30 24.17 -12.29
N GLU A 96 8.06 24.72 -13.25
CA GLU A 96 7.60 25.06 -14.61
C GLU A 96 7.07 23.84 -15.39
N ILE A 97 7.41 22.62 -14.98
CA ILE A 97 6.92 21.39 -15.64
C ILE A 97 5.39 21.28 -15.61
N PHE A 98 4.71 21.89 -14.63
CA PHE A 98 3.24 21.93 -14.60
C PHE A 98 2.65 22.77 -15.72
N ALA A 99 3.39 23.76 -16.23
CA ALA A 99 2.99 24.61 -17.34
C ALA A 99 3.21 23.96 -18.70
N TRP A 100 4.05 22.93 -18.77
CA TRP A 100 4.42 22.31 -20.04
C TRP A 100 3.21 21.64 -20.68
N GLN A 101 3.04 21.88 -21.98
CA GLN A 101 2.05 21.19 -22.80
C GLN A 101 2.64 19.90 -23.37
N ASP A 102 1.81 18.87 -23.50
CA ASP A 102 2.13 17.69 -24.31
C ASP A 102 2.08 18.00 -25.82
N TYR A 103 2.36 17.02 -26.68
CA TYR A 103 2.34 17.24 -28.14
C TYR A 103 0.94 17.45 -28.72
N SER A 104 -0.12 17.28 -27.92
CA SER A 104 -1.47 17.67 -28.30
C SER A 104 -1.83 19.10 -27.87
N GLY A 105 -0.89 19.84 -27.28
CA GLY A 105 -1.11 21.20 -26.79
C GLY A 105 -1.84 21.25 -25.44
N LYS A 106 -2.01 20.11 -24.77
CA LYS A 106 -2.73 20.03 -23.49
C LYS A 106 -1.76 20.08 -22.32
N ARG A 107 -2.10 20.85 -21.29
CA ARG A 107 -1.41 20.84 -19.99
C ARG A 107 -1.94 19.73 -19.08
N ALA A 108 -1.24 19.45 -17.98
CA ALA A 108 -1.63 18.42 -17.03
C ALA A 108 -2.99 18.71 -16.34
N ASP A 109 -3.28 19.95 -15.98
CA ASP A 109 -4.58 20.37 -15.42
C ASP A 109 -5.73 20.15 -16.41
N GLN A 110 -5.52 20.45 -17.69
CA GLN A 110 -6.50 20.23 -18.75
C GLN A 110 -6.74 18.72 -19.00
N VAL A 111 -5.70 17.90 -18.88
CA VAL A 111 -5.82 16.44 -18.93
C VAL A 111 -6.60 15.90 -17.74
N ALA A 112 -6.39 16.46 -16.54
CA ALA A 112 -7.13 16.08 -15.34
C ALA A 112 -8.62 16.44 -15.46
N TRP A 113 -8.95 17.63 -15.96
CA TRP A 113 -10.33 18.02 -16.29
C TRP A 113 -10.98 17.06 -17.29
N GLY A 114 -10.29 16.75 -18.38
CA GLY A 114 -10.78 15.81 -19.40
C GLY A 114 -10.95 14.38 -18.89
N SER A 115 -10.31 14.03 -17.77
CA SER A 115 -10.40 12.72 -17.12
C SER A 115 -11.42 12.68 -15.98
N GLY A 116 -12.12 13.78 -15.70
CA GLY A 116 -13.10 13.88 -14.61
C GLY A 116 -12.50 14.07 -13.22
N LEU A 117 -11.20 14.41 -13.13
CA LEU A 117 -10.49 14.59 -11.86
C LEU A 117 -10.44 16.08 -11.47
N SER A 118 -11.59 16.69 -11.23
CA SER A 118 -11.72 18.13 -10.96
C SER A 118 -10.86 18.61 -9.78
N ALA A 119 -10.86 17.88 -8.66
CA ALA A 119 -10.04 18.22 -7.49
C ALA A 119 -8.53 18.22 -7.79
N LEU A 120 -8.08 17.29 -8.63
CA LEU A 120 -6.69 17.24 -9.09
C LEU A 120 -6.39 18.41 -10.04
N ALA A 121 -7.31 18.71 -10.94
CA ALA A 121 -7.14 19.81 -11.89
C ALA A 121 -6.98 21.16 -11.16
N LEU A 122 -7.84 21.43 -10.17
CA LEU A 122 -7.72 22.61 -9.31
C LEU A 122 -6.40 22.65 -8.55
N LEU A 123 -5.95 21.52 -8.00
CA LEU A 123 -4.66 21.44 -7.32
C LEU A 123 -3.49 21.75 -8.28
N LEU A 124 -3.52 21.23 -9.51
CA LEU A 124 -2.48 21.50 -10.50
C LEU A 124 -2.49 22.96 -10.98
N GLU A 125 -3.67 23.58 -11.07
CA GLU A 125 -3.84 24.99 -11.41
C GLU A 125 -3.36 25.94 -10.28
N GLU A 126 -3.59 25.57 -9.03
CA GLU A 126 -3.09 26.29 -7.86
C GLU A 126 -1.56 26.32 -7.84
N GLN A 127 -0.92 25.17 -8.07
CA GLN A 127 0.55 25.09 -8.13
C GLN A 127 1.15 25.95 -9.27
N PHE A 128 0.38 26.23 -10.32
CA PHE A 128 0.81 27.13 -11.39
C PHE A 128 0.71 28.61 -10.95
N SER A 129 -0.40 28.98 -10.33
CA SER A 129 -0.63 30.36 -9.87
C SER A 129 0.42 30.83 -8.85
N ASP A 130 0.86 29.93 -7.97
CA ASP A 130 1.91 30.22 -6.99
C ASP A 130 3.31 30.31 -7.62
N ASN A 131 3.57 29.58 -8.70
CA ASN A 131 4.83 29.68 -9.44
C ASN A 131 4.99 31.03 -10.12
N ASP A 132 3.94 31.56 -10.75
CA ASP A 132 4.01 32.88 -11.37
C ASP A 132 4.33 33.96 -10.33
N ARG A 133 3.72 33.87 -9.14
CA ARG A 133 4.02 34.77 -8.01
C ARG A 133 5.44 34.62 -7.47
N SER A 134 5.94 33.39 -7.33
CA SER A 134 7.28 33.15 -6.77
C SER A 134 8.41 33.44 -7.77
N VAL A 135 8.18 33.24 -9.06
CA VAL A 135 9.07 33.72 -10.13
C VAL A 135 9.10 35.26 -10.14
N GLU A 136 7.95 35.92 -9.95
CA GLU A 136 7.89 37.38 -9.88
C GLU A 136 8.59 37.93 -8.62
N LEU A 137 8.42 37.29 -7.46
CA LEU A 137 9.09 37.65 -6.21
C LEU A 137 10.61 37.48 -6.31
N THR A 138 11.09 36.36 -6.85
CA THR A 138 12.54 36.14 -7.03
C THR A 138 13.15 37.05 -8.09
N ALA A 139 12.40 37.46 -9.11
CA ALA A 139 12.82 38.47 -10.07
C ALA A 139 12.90 39.87 -9.43
N LYS A 140 11.89 40.24 -8.62
CA LYS A 140 11.87 41.50 -7.86
C LYS A 140 12.99 41.56 -6.83
N ASP A 141 13.25 40.48 -6.09
CA ASP A 141 14.34 40.44 -5.09
C ASP A 141 15.73 40.59 -5.75
N ARG A 142 15.93 40.00 -6.94
CA ARG A 142 17.15 40.22 -7.72
C ARG A 142 17.27 41.63 -8.27
N GLN A 143 16.16 42.27 -8.62
CA GLN A 143 16.14 43.66 -9.07
C GLN A 143 16.38 44.64 -7.91
N SER A 144 15.76 44.42 -6.75
CA SER A 144 15.96 45.18 -5.53
C SER A 144 17.40 45.05 -5.01
N SER A 145 18.00 43.86 -5.09
CA SER A 145 19.41 43.65 -4.71
C SER A 145 20.37 44.44 -5.62
N ARG A 146 20.10 44.51 -6.93
CA ARG A 146 20.90 45.33 -7.87
C ARG A 146 20.72 46.83 -7.66
N GLN A 147 19.53 47.27 -7.27
CA GLN A 147 19.30 48.68 -6.92
C GLN A 147 19.98 49.06 -5.60
N LEU A 148 20.01 48.15 -4.61
CA LEU A 148 20.75 48.38 -3.36
C LEU A 148 22.26 48.43 -3.58
N GLU A 149 22.81 47.57 -4.44
CA GLU A 149 24.23 47.66 -4.84
C GLU A 149 24.55 48.98 -5.54
N SER A 150 23.68 49.46 -6.45
CA SER A 150 23.92 50.75 -7.13
C SER A 150 23.78 51.96 -6.20
N VAL A 151 23.00 51.87 -5.12
CA VAL A 151 22.87 52.93 -4.10
C VAL A 151 24.03 52.89 -3.11
N LEU A 152 24.56 51.72 -2.78
CA LEU A 152 25.77 51.60 -1.94
C LEU A 152 27.04 52.08 -2.66
N GLU A 153 27.10 51.98 -3.99
CA GLU A 153 28.20 52.55 -4.79
C GLU A 153 28.13 54.07 -4.94
N SER A 154 26.98 54.72 -4.71
CA SER A 154 26.81 56.17 -4.88
C SER A 154 26.98 57.00 -3.61
N VAL A 155 27.12 56.38 -2.42
CA VAL A 155 27.30 57.10 -1.15
C VAL A 155 28.78 57.12 -0.76
N THR A 156 29.54 58.00 -1.42
CA THR A 156 30.83 58.50 -0.92
C THR A 156 30.87 60.02 -1.12
N GLU A 157 30.10 60.74 -0.31
CA GLU A 157 30.26 62.20 -0.18
C GLU A 157 30.89 62.57 1.17
N PRO A 158 31.79 63.58 1.19
CA PRO A 158 32.47 64.02 2.40
C PRO A 158 31.54 64.84 3.32
N ILE A 159 31.62 64.53 4.62
CA ILE A 159 30.89 65.18 5.72
C ILE A 159 31.29 66.66 5.82
N PRO A 160 30.35 67.63 5.75
CA PRO A 160 30.65 69.03 6.02
C PRO A 160 30.61 69.36 7.53
N GLU A 161 31.48 70.29 7.94
CA GLU A 161 31.73 70.75 9.31
C GLU A 161 30.54 71.50 9.98
N PRO A 162 30.51 71.56 11.33
CA PRO A 162 29.35 72.04 12.09
C PRO A 162 29.26 73.58 12.15
N ILE A 163 28.04 74.09 11.97
CA ILE A 163 27.67 75.52 12.05
C ILE A 163 27.27 75.87 13.50
N PRO A 164 27.66 77.04 14.05
CA PRO A 164 27.43 77.37 15.45
C PRO A 164 25.99 77.83 15.77
N GLU A 165 25.50 77.42 16.95
CA GLU A 165 24.16 77.62 17.50
C GLU A 165 23.88 79.08 17.92
N PRO A 166 22.68 79.62 17.62
CA PRO A 166 22.18 80.87 18.22
C PRO A 166 21.41 80.64 19.53
N GLU A 167 21.53 81.61 20.45
CA GLU A 167 20.97 81.61 21.81
C GLU A 167 19.42 81.61 21.87
N PRO A 168 18.82 81.02 22.94
CA PRO A 168 17.40 80.71 22.98
C PRO A 168 16.53 81.89 23.42
N VAL A 169 15.62 82.30 22.53
CA VAL A 169 14.45 83.09 22.90
C VAL A 169 13.42 82.13 23.50
N LEU A 170 13.00 82.35 24.76
CA LEU A 170 12.00 81.53 25.45
C LEU A 170 10.63 81.67 24.77
N ASP A 171 10.35 80.68 23.92
CA ASP A 171 9.21 80.62 23.03
C ASP A 171 8.04 79.84 23.70
N PRO A 172 6.76 80.28 23.57
CA PRO A 172 5.56 79.50 23.93
C PRO A 172 5.55 78.03 23.46
N TYR A 173 6.41 77.64 22.51
CA TYR A 173 6.66 76.26 22.12
C TYR A 173 7.15 75.35 23.26
N THR A 174 7.78 75.89 24.32
CA THR A 174 8.25 75.07 25.46
C THR A 174 7.10 74.39 26.23
N ARG A 175 5.92 75.01 26.31
CA ARG A 175 4.73 74.37 26.91
C ARG A 175 4.17 73.26 26.03
N PHE A 176 4.10 73.48 24.72
CA PHE A 176 3.68 72.45 23.77
C PHE A 176 4.66 71.28 23.73
N ALA A 177 5.96 71.56 23.80
CA ALA A 177 7.00 70.53 23.87
C ALA A 177 6.89 69.68 25.14
N SER A 178 6.61 70.30 26.29
CA SER A 178 6.38 69.56 27.55
C SER A 178 5.14 68.68 27.46
N GLN A 179 4.02 69.20 26.94
CA GLN A 179 2.78 68.43 26.82
C GLN A 179 2.92 67.29 25.81
N ALA A 180 3.61 67.51 24.69
CA ALA A 180 3.92 66.47 23.71
C ALA A 180 4.84 65.39 24.33
N ALA A 181 5.83 65.78 25.12
CA ALA A 181 6.70 64.84 25.82
C ALA A 181 5.92 63.97 26.81
N ASP A 182 4.95 64.54 27.54
CA ASP A 182 4.13 63.78 28.48
C ASP A 182 3.18 62.80 27.76
N ILE A 183 2.59 63.20 26.61
CA ILE A 183 1.79 62.32 25.76
C ILE A 183 2.63 61.16 25.22
N ILE A 184 3.86 61.44 24.74
CA ILE A 184 4.78 60.42 24.23
C ILE A 184 5.18 59.45 25.36
N ARG A 185 5.48 59.95 26.57
CA ARG A 185 5.81 59.08 27.71
C ARG A 185 4.62 58.21 28.13
N GLN A 186 3.41 58.77 28.14
CA GLN A 186 2.20 58.01 28.47
C GLN A 186 1.93 56.93 27.42
N SER A 187 2.00 57.28 26.13
CA SER A 187 1.85 56.32 25.03
C SER A 187 2.90 55.21 25.08
N ALA A 188 4.16 55.55 25.39
CA ALA A 188 5.22 54.55 25.56
C ALA A 188 4.98 53.63 26.78
N ALA A 189 4.40 54.15 27.85
CA ALA A 189 4.04 53.35 29.03
C ALA A 189 2.89 52.38 28.72
N ASP A 190 1.88 52.84 28.00
CA ASP A 190 0.75 52.01 27.58
C ASP A 190 1.20 50.91 26.60
N MET A 191 2.04 51.24 25.62
CA MET A 191 2.64 50.25 24.72
C MET A 191 3.48 49.20 25.47
N ARG A 192 4.24 49.58 26.51
CA ARG A 192 4.99 48.62 27.33
C ARG A 192 4.07 47.70 28.11
N LYS A 193 2.94 48.20 28.59
CA LYS A 193 1.93 47.41 29.30
C LYS A 193 1.29 46.39 28.36
N ASP A 194 0.91 46.80 27.15
CA ASP A 194 0.34 45.92 26.13
C ASP A 194 1.34 44.86 25.69
N HIS A 195 2.62 45.24 25.52
CA HIS A 195 3.69 44.30 25.20
C HIS A 195 3.89 43.25 26.31
N LEU A 196 3.90 43.65 27.59
CA LEU A 196 3.99 42.72 28.72
C LEU A 196 2.78 41.80 28.81
N GLN A 197 1.58 42.29 28.47
CA GLN A 197 0.38 41.47 28.44
C GLN A 197 0.42 40.45 27.29
N ALA A 198 0.85 40.86 26.10
CA ALA A 198 1.06 39.95 24.98
C ALA A 198 2.11 38.87 25.31
N GLN A 199 3.21 39.26 25.96
CA GLN A 199 4.25 38.31 26.39
C GLN A 199 3.71 37.26 27.35
N ARG A 200 2.85 37.63 28.30
CA ARG A 200 2.21 36.66 29.22
C ARG A 200 1.32 35.66 28.51
N VAL A 201 0.58 36.09 27.48
CA VAL A 201 -0.26 35.18 26.68
C VAL A 201 0.62 34.18 25.93
N ILE A 202 1.71 34.65 25.31
CA ILE A 202 2.68 33.78 24.63
C ILE A 202 3.30 32.76 25.62
N ASP A 203 3.65 33.20 26.83
CA ASP A 203 4.23 32.32 27.85
C ASP A 203 3.23 31.24 28.34
N GLU A 204 1.94 31.55 28.42
CA GLU A 204 0.90 30.57 28.76
C GLU A 204 0.62 29.59 27.61
N ASP A 205 0.54 30.08 26.38
CA ASP A 205 0.34 29.24 25.19
C ASP A 205 1.52 28.28 24.97
N THR A 206 2.74 28.75 25.21
CA THR A 206 3.94 27.90 25.13
C THR A 206 3.98 26.84 26.22
N LYS A 207 3.54 27.14 27.45
CA LYS A 207 3.36 26.11 28.51
C LYS A 207 2.30 25.08 28.11
N TYR A 208 1.17 25.52 27.55
CA TYR A 208 0.12 24.62 27.10
C TYR A 208 0.60 23.70 25.98
N ALA A 209 1.29 24.26 24.97
CA ALA A 209 1.89 23.48 23.89
C ALA A 209 2.94 22.47 24.40
N ALA A 210 3.77 22.86 25.37
CA ALA A 210 4.75 21.96 25.97
C ALA A 210 4.09 20.78 26.71
N LYS A 211 2.98 21.02 27.41
CA LYS A 211 2.19 19.97 28.07
C LYS A 211 1.59 19.02 27.04
N LEU A 212 0.96 19.54 25.99
CA LEU A 212 0.38 18.72 24.91
C LEU A 212 1.43 17.83 24.24
N LEU A 213 2.64 18.35 24.03
CA LEU A 213 3.75 17.57 23.47
C LEU A 213 4.23 16.44 24.40
N LEU A 214 4.17 16.64 25.72
CA LEU A 214 4.49 15.59 26.69
C LEU A 214 3.42 14.49 26.68
N ASP A 215 2.15 14.88 26.64
CA ASP A 215 1.02 13.93 26.58
C ASP A 215 1.10 13.08 25.30
N LEU A 216 1.32 13.71 24.14
CA LEU A 216 1.49 13.00 22.86
C LEU A 216 2.71 12.06 22.83
N ARG A 217 3.81 12.41 23.51
CA ARG A 217 4.97 11.51 23.64
C ARG A 217 4.61 10.27 24.46
N SER A 218 3.86 10.44 25.54
CA SER A 218 3.42 9.33 26.38
C SER A 218 2.51 8.36 25.61
N GLU A 219 1.58 8.89 24.81
CA GLU A 219 0.71 8.09 23.92
C GLU A 219 1.50 7.35 22.84
N ARG A 220 2.48 8.04 22.22
CA ARG A 220 3.35 7.42 21.21
C ARG A 220 4.16 6.26 21.79
N ASP A 221 4.73 6.44 22.98
CA ASP A 221 5.55 5.41 23.61
C ASP A 221 4.68 4.22 24.07
N SER A 222 3.44 4.46 24.49
CA SER A 222 2.42 3.42 24.72
C SER A 222 2.12 2.65 23.42
N ALA A 223 1.81 3.36 22.33
CA ALA A 223 1.52 2.75 21.02
C ALA A 223 2.72 1.96 20.45
N GLN A 224 3.96 2.41 20.67
CA GLN A 224 5.16 1.68 20.28
C GLN A 224 5.34 0.38 21.07
N THR A 225 4.94 0.36 22.34
CA THR A 225 5.00 -0.85 23.16
C THR A 225 4.01 -1.88 22.64
N THR A 226 2.78 -1.46 22.37
CA THR A 226 1.73 -2.29 21.75
C THR A 226 2.16 -2.80 20.36
N ALA A 227 2.76 -1.95 19.53
CA ALA A 227 3.23 -2.35 18.19
C ALA A 227 4.34 -3.42 18.23
N LYS A 228 5.24 -3.38 19.22
CA LYS A 228 6.28 -4.41 19.41
C LYS A 228 5.67 -5.76 19.80
N GLU A 229 4.63 -5.76 20.63
CA GLU A 229 3.91 -6.98 21.01
C GLU A 229 3.22 -7.61 19.80
N TYR A 230 2.56 -6.80 18.96
CA TYR A 230 1.97 -7.26 17.70
C TYR A 230 3.00 -7.74 16.67
N GLN A 231 4.18 -7.11 16.61
CA GLN A 231 5.25 -7.56 15.71
C GLN A 231 5.76 -8.96 16.09
N GLY A 232 5.96 -9.23 17.39
CA GLY A 232 6.33 -10.56 17.87
C GLY A 232 5.25 -11.63 17.61
N PHE A 233 3.98 -11.24 17.56
CA PHE A 233 2.87 -12.10 17.16
C PHE A 233 2.90 -12.39 15.64
N SER A 234 3.11 -11.36 14.82
CA SER A 234 3.21 -11.50 13.36
C SER A 234 4.35 -12.41 12.93
N GLU A 235 5.52 -12.33 13.57
CA GLU A 235 6.68 -13.17 13.25
C GLU A 235 6.37 -14.66 13.51
N LYS A 236 5.69 -14.99 14.63
CA LYS A 236 5.23 -16.35 14.91
C LYS A 236 4.18 -16.86 13.92
N CYS A 237 3.29 -15.99 13.43
CA CYS A 237 2.32 -16.35 12.41
C CYS A 237 2.97 -16.65 11.06
N VAL A 238 4.02 -15.92 10.67
CA VAL A 238 4.78 -16.17 9.44
C VAL A 238 5.51 -17.51 9.52
N ASP A 239 6.16 -17.82 10.65
CA ASP A 239 6.82 -19.13 10.85
C ASP A 239 5.84 -20.31 10.75
N LEU A 240 4.62 -20.14 11.27
CA LEU A 240 3.56 -21.15 11.17
C LEU A 240 3.04 -21.30 9.74
N GLN A 241 2.90 -20.20 8.99
CA GLN A 241 2.50 -20.22 7.58
C GLN A 241 3.56 -20.89 6.69
N ASP A 242 4.84 -20.61 6.91
CA ASP A 242 5.94 -21.25 6.18
C ASP A 242 6.01 -22.76 6.46
N ARG A 243 5.77 -23.16 7.72
CA ARG A 243 5.70 -24.57 8.12
C ARG A 243 4.49 -25.28 7.49
N GLU A 244 3.34 -24.62 7.41
CA GLU A 244 2.15 -25.14 6.71
C GLU A 244 2.43 -25.32 5.20
N HIS A 245 3.02 -24.31 4.55
CA HIS A 245 3.37 -24.38 3.13
C HIS A 245 4.35 -25.52 2.82
N MET A 246 5.34 -25.74 3.68
CA MET A 246 6.28 -26.85 3.55
C MET A 246 5.57 -28.21 3.62
N LEU A 247 4.67 -28.40 4.59
CA LEU A 247 3.91 -29.64 4.75
C LEU A 247 2.98 -29.90 3.58
N ARG A 248 2.31 -28.87 3.05
CA ARG A 248 1.48 -28.97 1.84
C ARG A 248 2.29 -29.47 0.65
N ARG A 249 3.49 -28.92 0.42
CA ARG A 249 4.38 -29.38 -0.68
C ARG A 249 4.80 -30.84 -0.50
N LYS A 250 5.05 -31.29 0.73
CA LYS A 250 5.36 -32.70 1.02
C LYS A 250 4.18 -33.62 0.72
N VAL A 251 2.96 -33.22 1.08
CA VAL A 251 1.74 -33.96 0.77
C VAL A 251 1.48 -34.01 -0.74
N GLU A 252 1.61 -32.88 -1.44
CA GLU A 252 1.45 -32.82 -2.90
C GLU A 252 2.47 -33.71 -3.62
N CYS A 253 3.73 -33.70 -3.18
CA CYS A 253 4.75 -34.60 -3.69
C CYS A 253 4.39 -36.07 -3.44
N ALA A 254 3.94 -36.42 -2.23
CA ALA A 254 3.52 -37.79 -1.90
C ALA A 254 2.33 -38.26 -2.76
N VAL A 255 1.34 -37.39 -3.01
CA VAL A 255 0.19 -37.69 -3.88
C VAL A 255 0.63 -37.92 -5.32
N ASN A 256 1.52 -37.06 -5.85
CA ASN A 256 2.03 -37.19 -7.22
C ASN A 256 2.83 -38.49 -7.39
N VAL A 257 3.65 -38.87 -6.41
CA VAL A 257 4.38 -40.14 -6.40
C VAL A 257 3.42 -41.33 -6.34
N GLN A 258 2.38 -41.27 -5.51
CA GLN A 258 1.36 -42.32 -5.41
C GLN A 258 0.58 -42.49 -6.73
N MET A 259 0.21 -41.38 -7.38
CA MET A 259 -0.48 -41.40 -8.67
C MET A 259 0.42 -41.96 -9.77
N SER A 260 1.71 -41.56 -9.80
CA SER A 260 2.69 -42.12 -10.73
C SER A 260 2.84 -43.64 -10.55
N ALA A 261 2.97 -44.12 -9.31
CA ALA A 261 3.05 -45.56 -9.02
C ALA A 261 1.80 -46.33 -9.49
N ARG A 262 0.60 -45.76 -9.33
CA ARG A 262 -0.64 -46.36 -9.83
C ARG A 262 -0.69 -46.44 -11.35
N VAL A 263 -0.29 -45.38 -12.04
CA VAL A 263 -0.21 -45.35 -13.51
C VAL A 263 0.80 -46.38 -14.02
N THR A 264 1.98 -46.48 -13.41
CA THR A 264 2.98 -47.48 -13.78
C THR A 264 2.47 -48.89 -13.53
N THR A 265 1.80 -49.15 -12.41
CA THR A 265 1.21 -50.46 -12.11
C THR A 265 0.11 -50.82 -13.12
N ALA A 266 -0.74 -49.87 -13.50
CA ALA A 266 -1.76 -50.07 -14.52
C ALA A 266 -1.15 -50.35 -15.91
N ALA A 267 -0.08 -49.64 -16.28
CA ALA A 267 0.65 -49.88 -17.52
C ALA A 267 1.30 -51.27 -17.56
N ILE A 268 1.90 -51.72 -16.46
CA ILE A 268 2.46 -53.07 -16.33
C ILE A 268 1.35 -54.13 -16.46
N ALA A 269 0.22 -53.94 -15.78
CA ALA A 269 -0.93 -54.85 -15.86
C ALA A 269 -1.51 -54.92 -17.29
N GLN A 270 -1.59 -53.79 -17.99
CA GLN A 270 -2.03 -53.71 -19.38
C GLN A 270 -1.05 -54.41 -20.32
N HIS A 271 0.27 -54.22 -20.13
CA HIS A 271 1.30 -54.91 -20.89
C HIS A 271 1.22 -56.43 -20.66
N GLN A 272 1.08 -56.89 -19.42
CA GLN A 272 0.88 -58.31 -19.10
C GLN A 272 -0.41 -58.89 -19.71
N TYR A 273 -1.49 -58.12 -19.75
CA TYR A 273 -2.73 -58.52 -20.42
C TYR A 273 -2.55 -58.67 -21.94
N GLN A 274 -1.83 -57.73 -22.57
CA GLN A 274 -1.55 -57.78 -24.01
C GLN A 274 -0.62 -58.95 -24.38
N HIS A 275 0.31 -59.33 -23.49
CA HIS A 275 1.26 -60.43 -23.71
C HIS A 275 0.78 -61.80 -23.20
N SER A 276 -0.34 -61.88 -22.49
CA SER A 276 -0.96 -63.15 -22.06
C SER A 276 -1.96 -63.72 -23.08
N LEU A 277 -2.13 -63.06 -24.23
CA LEU A 277 -2.75 -63.69 -25.40
C LEU A 277 -1.84 -64.83 -25.92
N PRO A 278 -2.38 -66.04 -26.12
CA PRO A 278 -1.57 -67.24 -26.15
C PRO A 278 -0.81 -67.38 -27.46
N ARG A 279 0.47 -67.00 -27.48
CA ARG A 279 1.48 -67.61 -28.36
C ARG A 279 2.85 -67.77 -27.67
N ARG A 280 3.00 -68.97 -27.09
CA ARG A 280 4.21 -69.82 -27.00
C ARG A 280 5.48 -69.26 -26.34
N THR A 281 5.84 -69.95 -25.25
CA THR A 281 7.20 -70.30 -24.75
C THR A 281 8.15 -69.14 -24.44
N GLY A 282 7.85 -68.40 -23.36
CA GLY A 282 8.86 -67.64 -22.61
C GLY A 282 9.54 -68.52 -21.56
N SER A 283 10.83 -68.28 -21.29
CA SER A 283 11.65 -69.09 -20.42
C SER A 283 11.27 -68.90 -18.94
N SER A 284 11.43 -69.92 -18.10
CA SER A 284 11.15 -69.86 -16.65
C SER A 284 11.88 -68.71 -15.93
N SER A 285 12.98 -68.21 -16.49
CA SER A 285 13.80 -67.13 -15.92
C SER A 285 13.07 -65.79 -15.90
N ASP A 286 12.31 -65.49 -16.96
CA ASP A 286 11.66 -64.19 -17.14
C ASP A 286 10.48 -64.00 -16.15
N VAL A 287 9.88 -65.11 -15.71
CA VAL A 287 8.78 -65.10 -14.73
C VAL A 287 9.29 -64.82 -13.32
N ASP A 288 10.47 -65.34 -12.96
CA ASP A 288 11.05 -65.12 -11.63
C ASP A 288 11.62 -63.70 -11.47
N GLU A 289 12.16 -63.11 -12.55
CA GLU A 289 12.60 -61.70 -12.56
C GLU A 289 11.42 -60.73 -12.40
N LEU A 290 10.32 -60.95 -13.15
CA LEU A 290 9.09 -60.17 -13.00
C LEU A 290 8.46 -60.32 -11.61
N ARG A 291 8.55 -61.50 -11.00
CA ARG A 291 8.08 -61.74 -9.62
C ARG A 291 8.92 -60.96 -8.60
N ALA A 292 10.23 -60.87 -8.80
CA ALA A 292 11.14 -60.10 -7.94
C ALA A 292 10.87 -58.59 -8.05
N GLU A 293 10.69 -58.06 -9.27
CA GLU A 293 10.33 -56.66 -9.50
C GLU A 293 8.97 -56.30 -8.87
N TYR A 294 7.98 -57.18 -9.01
CA TYR A 294 6.67 -56.99 -8.37
C TYR A 294 6.77 -56.95 -6.83
N GLN A 295 7.62 -57.81 -6.23
CA GLN A 295 7.84 -57.79 -4.79
C GLN A 295 8.54 -56.51 -4.32
N MET A 296 9.53 -56.00 -5.07
CA MET A 296 10.18 -54.72 -4.78
C MET A 296 9.19 -53.55 -4.85
N LEU A 297 8.33 -53.51 -5.87
CA LEU A 297 7.29 -52.48 -6.00
C LEU A 297 6.27 -52.56 -4.85
N ARG A 298 5.90 -53.77 -4.42
CA ARG A 298 4.99 -53.97 -3.28
C ARG A 298 5.59 -53.48 -1.96
N GLN A 299 6.89 -53.72 -1.74
CA GLN A 299 7.59 -53.22 -0.54
C GLN A 299 7.74 -51.69 -0.56
N SER A 300 8.03 -51.10 -1.72
CA SER A 300 8.07 -49.64 -1.90
C SER A 300 6.71 -49.01 -1.61
N ALA A 301 5.62 -49.56 -2.16
CA ALA A 301 4.26 -49.09 -1.91
C ALA A 301 3.88 -49.12 -0.42
N ALA A 302 4.25 -50.18 0.30
CA ALA A 302 4.00 -50.29 1.74
C ALA A 302 4.77 -49.24 2.57
N SER A 303 6.02 -48.96 2.21
CA SER A 303 6.82 -47.90 2.83
C SER A 303 6.20 -46.51 2.62
N TYR A 304 5.71 -46.22 1.42
CA TYR A 304 5.03 -44.96 1.12
C TYR A 304 3.70 -44.81 1.85
N GLU A 305 2.93 -45.89 2.00
CA GLU A 305 1.68 -45.86 2.76
C GLU A 305 1.94 -45.53 4.24
N HIS A 306 3.01 -46.10 4.82
CA HIS A 306 3.45 -45.77 6.17
C HIS A 306 3.87 -44.28 6.30
N HIS A 307 4.60 -43.75 5.32
CA HIS A 307 4.99 -42.33 5.30
C HIS A 307 3.78 -41.38 5.17
N SER A 308 2.80 -41.73 4.33
CA SER A 308 1.56 -40.98 4.14
C SER A 308 0.73 -40.91 5.44
N ARG A 309 0.59 -42.05 6.15
CA ARG A 309 -0.11 -42.09 7.45
C ARG A 309 0.57 -41.21 8.49
N ARG A 310 1.91 -41.18 8.51
CA ARG A 310 2.68 -40.29 9.41
C ARG A 310 2.47 -38.80 9.11
N LEU A 311 2.47 -38.41 7.84
CA LEU A 311 2.19 -37.02 7.45
C LEU A 311 0.75 -36.62 7.79
N ALA A 312 -0.22 -37.54 7.62
CA ALA A 312 -1.60 -37.31 8.01
C ALA A 312 -1.75 -37.12 9.54
N SER A 313 -1.01 -37.87 10.36
CA SER A 313 -1.00 -37.66 11.82
C SER A 313 -0.33 -36.34 12.22
N GLU A 314 0.78 -35.96 11.59
CA GLU A 314 1.46 -34.68 11.85
C GLU A 314 0.57 -33.48 11.46
N TYR A 315 -0.19 -33.59 10.37
CA TYR A 315 -1.19 -32.58 9.98
C TYR A 315 -2.38 -32.51 10.94
N ALA A 316 -2.86 -33.66 11.42
CA ALA A 316 -3.93 -33.71 12.43
C ALA A 316 -3.49 -33.07 13.76
N GLU A 317 -2.25 -33.30 14.18
CA GLU A 317 -1.65 -32.67 15.35
C GLU A 317 -1.57 -31.14 15.20
N LEU A 318 -1.05 -30.64 14.08
CA LEU A 318 -1.03 -29.20 13.77
C LEU A 318 -2.43 -28.58 13.75
N THR A 319 -3.40 -29.28 13.16
CA THR A 319 -4.80 -28.83 13.13
C THR A 319 -5.41 -28.81 14.53
N SER A 320 -5.04 -29.76 15.40
CA SER A 320 -5.47 -29.82 16.80
C SER A 320 -4.86 -28.70 17.65
N VAL A 321 -3.66 -28.21 17.28
CA VAL A 321 -3.02 -27.08 17.93
C VAL A 321 -3.62 -25.76 17.45
N VAL A 322 -3.99 -25.61 16.18
CA VAL A 322 -4.48 -24.34 15.61
C VAL A 322 -5.98 -24.11 15.89
N LYS A 323 -6.81 -25.15 15.84
CA LYS A 323 -8.28 -25.04 16.06
C LYS A 323 -8.67 -24.38 17.39
N PRO A 324 -8.03 -24.68 18.54
CA PRO A 324 -8.34 -24.04 19.81
C PRO A 324 -8.08 -22.53 19.85
N TRP A 325 -7.26 -21.98 18.96
CA TRP A 325 -6.91 -20.54 18.93
C TRP A 325 -7.77 -19.74 17.96
N ALA A 326 -8.27 -20.38 16.90
CA ALA A 326 -9.15 -19.73 15.94
C ALA A 326 -10.43 -19.20 16.60
N ARG A 327 -11.00 -19.96 17.55
CA ARG A 327 -12.24 -19.58 18.24
C ARG A 327 -12.05 -18.38 19.19
N PRO A 328 -11.07 -18.35 20.12
CA PRO A 328 -10.80 -17.18 20.95
C PRO A 328 -10.46 -15.92 20.17
N VAL A 329 -9.69 -16.03 19.08
CA VAL A 329 -9.32 -14.87 18.24
C VAL A 329 -10.55 -14.30 17.53
N LEU A 330 -11.40 -15.16 16.97
CA LEU A 330 -12.66 -14.73 16.36
C LEU A 330 -13.61 -14.14 17.41
N THR A 331 -13.75 -14.78 18.58
CA THR A 331 -14.58 -14.26 19.67
C THR A 331 -14.08 -12.89 20.16
N ALA A 332 -12.77 -12.71 20.32
CA ALA A 332 -12.20 -11.42 20.71
C ALA A 332 -12.43 -10.33 19.65
N LEU A 333 -12.28 -10.66 18.37
CA LEU A 333 -12.57 -9.73 17.27
C LEU A 333 -14.05 -9.35 17.20
N PHE A 334 -14.96 -10.28 17.47
CA PHE A 334 -16.40 -9.99 17.55
C PHE A 334 -16.75 -9.16 18.79
N SER A 335 -16.13 -9.41 19.94
CA SER A 335 -16.34 -8.59 21.15
C SER A 335 -15.81 -7.16 21.00
N VAL A 336 -14.69 -6.96 20.30
CA VAL A 336 -14.16 -5.61 19.97
C VAL A 336 -15.08 -4.89 18.98
N ALA A 337 -15.66 -5.63 18.02
CA ALA A 337 -16.63 -5.08 17.08
C ALA A 337 -17.95 -4.64 17.75
N GLU A 338 -18.24 -5.11 18.97
CA GLU A 338 -19.43 -4.74 19.75
C GLU A 338 -19.20 -3.53 20.68
N SER A 339 -17.96 -3.17 21.01
CA SER A 339 -17.66 -2.15 22.04
C SER A 339 -17.64 -0.69 21.54
N SER A 340 -17.44 -0.44 20.25
CA SER A 340 -17.34 0.91 19.67
C SER A 340 -17.56 0.87 18.16
N GLU A 341 -18.26 1.87 17.61
CA GLU A 341 -18.51 1.97 16.16
C GLU A 341 -17.21 2.19 15.37
N GLU A 342 -16.23 2.87 15.97
CA GLU A 342 -14.94 3.17 15.36
C GLU A 342 -14.02 1.92 15.36
N ASP A 343 -14.05 1.13 16.44
CA ASP A 343 -13.31 -0.15 16.51
C ASP A 343 -13.96 -1.26 15.68
N ARG A 344 -15.26 -1.14 15.38
CA ARG A 344 -16.02 -2.10 14.57
C ARG A 344 -15.49 -2.16 13.14
N ASP A 345 -15.22 -1.02 12.52
CA ASP A 345 -14.79 -0.99 11.12
C ASP A 345 -13.37 -1.56 10.96
N ASP A 346 -12.48 -1.33 11.93
CA ASP A 346 -11.14 -1.93 11.97
C ASP A 346 -11.17 -3.43 12.26
N ALA A 347 -12.01 -3.87 13.21
CA ALA A 347 -12.22 -5.29 13.50
C ALA A 347 -12.81 -6.03 12.29
N MET A 348 -13.79 -5.44 11.60
CA MET A 348 -14.40 -6.00 10.40
C MET A 348 -13.43 -6.01 9.20
N SER A 349 -12.56 -5.01 9.09
CA SER A 349 -11.47 -4.98 8.11
C SER A 349 -10.44 -6.09 8.34
N MET A 350 -10.06 -6.33 9.61
CA MET A 350 -9.18 -7.45 9.98
C MET A 350 -9.84 -8.81 9.72
N LEU A 351 -11.11 -8.98 10.09
CA LEU A 351 -11.91 -10.17 9.79
C LEU A 351 -12.02 -10.42 8.28
N GLY A 352 -12.28 -9.38 7.49
CA GLY A 352 -12.34 -9.45 6.04
C GLY A 352 -11.01 -9.90 5.41
N LYS A 353 -9.86 -9.44 5.94
CA LYS A 353 -8.52 -9.89 5.49
C LYS A 353 -8.22 -11.34 5.87
N LEU A 354 -8.60 -11.76 7.08
CA LEU A 354 -8.46 -13.15 7.55
C LEU A 354 -9.33 -14.11 6.74
N LEU A 355 -10.58 -13.74 6.46
CA LEU A 355 -11.49 -14.54 5.64
C LEU A 355 -11.09 -14.50 4.16
N GLY A 356 -10.63 -13.35 3.66
CA GLY A 356 -10.13 -13.18 2.29
C GLY A 356 -8.88 -14.00 1.99
N THR A 357 -7.96 -14.10 2.95
CA THR A 357 -6.79 -15.00 2.84
C THR A 357 -7.20 -16.45 2.92
N ALA A 358 -8.09 -16.84 3.85
CA ALA A 358 -8.63 -18.19 3.91
C ALA A 358 -9.34 -18.61 2.61
N THR A 359 -10.14 -17.73 2.01
CA THR A 359 -10.88 -18.00 0.76
C THR A 359 -10.00 -17.96 -0.49
N ALA A 360 -9.01 -17.07 -0.58
CA ALA A 360 -8.01 -17.06 -1.65
C ALA A 360 -7.17 -18.35 -1.68
N HIS A 361 -6.98 -18.99 -0.53
CA HIS A 361 -6.34 -20.30 -0.40
C HIS A 361 -7.24 -21.50 -0.70
N TYR A 362 -8.55 -21.28 -0.90
CA TYR A 362 -9.55 -22.30 -1.24
C TYR A 362 -10.01 -22.27 -2.71
N ARG A 363 -9.50 -21.36 -3.55
CA ARG A 363 -9.78 -21.38 -5.00
C ARG A 363 -9.21 -22.66 -5.64
N PRO A 364 -10.02 -23.55 -6.25
CA PRO A 364 -9.49 -24.63 -7.06
C PRO A 364 -8.82 -24.03 -8.31
N LYS A 365 -7.58 -24.43 -8.60
CA LYS A 365 -6.97 -24.15 -9.91
C LYS A 365 -7.78 -24.93 -10.95
N ARG A 366 -8.19 -24.25 -12.03
CA ARG A 366 -8.87 -24.87 -13.18
C ARG A 366 -8.16 -26.17 -13.59
N PRO A 367 -8.87 -27.28 -13.84
CA PRO A 367 -8.24 -28.44 -14.45
C PRO A 367 -7.77 -28.07 -15.85
N LEU A 368 -6.51 -28.36 -16.15
CA LEU A 368 -5.96 -28.33 -17.50
C LEU A 368 -6.55 -29.51 -18.29
N TYR A 369 -7.75 -29.33 -18.85
CA TYR A 369 -8.29 -30.20 -19.88
C TYR A 369 -8.78 -29.33 -21.02
N ASN A 370 -7.88 -29.09 -21.98
CA ASN A 370 -8.25 -28.75 -23.35
C ASN A 370 -8.01 -30.02 -24.16
N ASP A 371 -8.95 -30.96 -24.08
CA ASP A 371 -9.07 -32.06 -25.04
C ASP A 371 -10.57 -32.25 -25.33
N PRO A 372 -11.04 -32.10 -26.58
CA PRO A 372 -12.47 -31.93 -26.87
C PRO A 372 -13.30 -33.23 -26.89
N GLU A 373 -12.78 -34.37 -26.45
CA GLU A 373 -13.44 -35.68 -26.68
C GLU A 373 -13.84 -36.50 -25.45
N VAL A 374 -13.89 -35.93 -24.23
CA VAL A 374 -14.46 -36.67 -23.09
C VAL A 374 -15.48 -35.83 -22.32
N SER A 375 -16.74 -35.88 -22.75
CA SER A 375 -17.88 -35.40 -21.96
C SER A 375 -18.36 -36.51 -21.01
N ASP A 376 -17.63 -36.76 -19.93
CA ASP A 376 -18.14 -37.68 -18.91
C ASP A 376 -19.05 -36.92 -17.93
N VAL A 377 -20.34 -36.89 -18.27
CA VAL A 377 -21.42 -36.26 -17.51
C VAL A 377 -21.46 -36.77 -16.05
N ASN A 378 -20.98 -37.99 -15.79
CA ASN A 378 -20.93 -38.54 -14.45
C ASN A 378 -19.80 -37.92 -13.60
N ALA A 379 -18.68 -37.51 -14.20
CA ALA A 379 -17.62 -36.82 -13.50
C ALA A 379 -18.04 -35.40 -13.09
N ILE A 380 -18.80 -34.70 -13.94
CA ILE A 380 -19.37 -33.39 -13.63
C ILE A 380 -20.39 -33.50 -12.50
N LYS A 381 -21.26 -34.52 -12.55
CA LYS A 381 -22.25 -34.78 -11.49
C LYS A 381 -21.60 -35.08 -10.14
N ALA A 382 -20.54 -35.90 -10.12
CA ALA A 382 -19.79 -36.21 -8.90
C ALA A 382 -19.08 -34.97 -8.29
N VAL A 383 -18.58 -34.05 -9.13
CA VAL A 383 -18.01 -32.78 -8.66
C VAL A 383 -19.09 -31.89 -8.05
N LEU A 384 -20.26 -31.78 -8.68
CA LEU A 384 -21.38 -30.98 -8.17
C LEU A 384 -21.93 -31.53 -6.84
N GLU A 385 -22.11 -32.85 -6.73
CA GLU A 385 -22.54 -33.50 -5.48
C GLU A 385 -21.50 -33.31 -4.35
N THR A 386 -20.21 -33.25 -4.69
CA THR A 386 -19.12 -32.98 -3.71
C THR A 386 -19.12 -31.53 -3.24
N GLU A 387 -19.44 -30.58 -4.12
CA GLU A 387 -19.53 -29.15 -3.78
C GLU A 387 -20.79 -28.84 -2.96
N GLU A 388 -21.91 -29.49 -3.24
CA GLU A 388 -23.14 -29.36 -2.43
C GLU A 388 -22.94 -29.89 -1.00
N LEU A 389 -22.26 -31.03 -0.85
CA LEU A 389 -21.89 -31.58 0.47
C LEU A 389 -20.91 -30.65 1.23
N ARG A 390 -20.08 -29.88 0.51
CA ARG A 390 -19.13 -28.92 1.10
C ARG A 390 -19.82 -27.65 1.58
N LEU A 391 -20.78 -27.14 0.81
CA LEU A 391 -21.62 -26.00 1.20
C LEU A 391 -22.45 -26.33 2.45
N GLN A 392 -23.06 -27.52 2.50
CA GLN A 392 -23.81 -27.98 3.69
C GLN A 392 -22.91 -28.08 4.93
N LYS A 393 -21.65 -28.50 4.78
CA LYS A 393 -20.68 -28.51 5.89
C LYS A 393 -20.30 -27.10 6.32
N LEU A 394 -20.12 -26.17 5.40
CA LEU A 394 -19.79 -24.78 5.70
C LEU A 394 -20.94 -24.08 6.45
N GLU A 395 -22.18 -24.32 6.02
CA GLU A 395 -23.39 -23.85 6.72
C GLU A 395 -23.50 -24.44 8.14
N SER A 396 -23.17 -25.73 8.33
CA SER A 396 -23.16 -26.34 9.66
C SER A 396 -22.09 -25.72 10.58
N VAL A 397 -20.93 -25.34 10.04
CA VAL A 397 -19.84 -24.69 10.80
C VAL A 397 -20.20 -23.25 11.16
N VAL A 398 -20.84 -22.51 10.24
CA VAL A 398 -21.35 -21.16 10.52
C VAL A 398 -22.48 -21.21 11.55
N SER A 399 -23.41 -22.15 11.43
CA SER A 399 -24.49 -22.34 12.40
C SER A 399 -23.96 -22.74 13.79
N ALA A 400 -22.92 -23.57 13.86
CA ALA A 400 -22.28 -23.95 15.13
C ALA A 400 -21.44 -22.81 15.74
N ALA A 401 -20.90 -21.91 14.92
CA ALA A 401 -20.13 -20.76 15.37
C ALA A 401 -21.02 -19.60 15.86
N CYS A 402 -22.23 -19.46 15.30
CA CYS A 402 -23.16 -18.38 15.61
C CYS A 402 -24.10 -18.64 16.80
N GLY A 403 -24.13 -19.83 17.39
CA GLY A 403 -24.95 -20.17 18.56
C GLY A 403 -26.45 -19.90 18.35
N ASP A 404 -27.16 -19.46 19.41
CA ASP A 404 -28.59 -19.12 19.38
C ASP A 404 -28.91 -17.74 18.76
N MET A 405 -28.03 -17.19 17.93
CA MET A 405 -28.33 -15.91 17.28
C MET A 405 -29.56 -16.03 16.38
N PRO A 406 -30.49 -15.06 16.44
CA PRO A 406 -31.65 -15.03 15.56
C PRO A 406 -31.21 -15.07 14.09
N LEU A 407 -31.83 -15.96 13.30
CA LEU A 407 -31.53 -16.19 11.89
C LEU A 407 -31.49 -14.90 11.05
N ASP A 408 -32.28 -13.90 11.41
CA ASP A 408 -32.32 -12.61 10.72
C ASP A 408 -31.06 -11.76 10.95
N ARG A 409 -30.40 -11.88 12.11
CA ARG A 409 -29.09 -11.26 12.40
C ARG A 409 -27.95 -12.02 11.73
N VAL A 410 -28.02 -13.35 11.69
CA VAL A 410 -27.02 -14.14 10.94
C VAL A 410 -27.07 -13.76 9.46
N ARG A 411 -28.27 -13.59 8.89
CA ARG A 411 -28.45 -13.15 7.50
C ARG A 411 -27.97 -11.73 7.24
N SER A 412 -28.12 -10.79 8.17
CA SER A 412 -27.62 -9.42 7.97
C SER A 412 -26.10 -9.32 8.03
N VAL A 413 -25.43 -10.17 8.81
CA VAL A 413 -23.97 -10.20 8.95
C VAL A 413 -23.30 -11.03 7.85
N VAL A 414 -23.90 -12.18 7.51
CA VAL A 414 -23.32 -13.14 6.55
C VAL A 414 -23.76 -12.85 5.11
N GLY A 415 -24.91 -12.18 4.91
CA GLY A 415 -25.45 -11.82 3.60
C GLY A 415 -24.49 -11.02 2.71
N PRO A 416 -23.81 -9.98 3.21
CA PRO A 416 -22.79 -9.24 2.45
C PRO A 416 -21.55 -10.08 2.10
N VAL A 417 -21.19 -11.05 2.94
CA VAL A 417 -20.04 -11.94 2.70
C VAL A 417 -20.39 -13.00 1.64
N LEU A 418 -21.61 -13.54 1.67
CA LEU A 418 -22.09 -14.50 0.66
C LEU A 418 -22.36 -13.82 -0.70
N SER A 419 -22.81 -12.56 -0.72
CA SER A 419 -22.98 -11.81 -1.98
C SER A 419 -21.65 -11.48 -2.65
N LEU A 420 -20.60 -11.20 -1.87
CA LEU A 420 -19.23 -11.03 -2.36
C LEU A 420 -18.65 -12.34 -2.94
N LEU A 421 -19.02 -13.50 -2.38
CA LEU A 421 -18.62 -14.80 -2.91
C LEU A 421 -19.37 -15.19 -4.20
N ASN A 422 -20.66 -14.86 -4.30
CA ASN A 422 -21.46 -15.16 -5.49
C ASN A 422 -21.12 -14.27 -6.71
N ASN A 423 -20.75 -13.00 -6.48
CA ASN A 423 -20.34 -12.09 -7.56
C ASN A 423 -19.00 -12.47 -8.22
N GLY A 424 -18.24 -13.41 -7.64
CA GLY A 424 -17.02 -13.96 -8.22
C GLY A 424 -17.22 -15.10 -9.23
N ASN A 425 -18.46 -15.57 -9.42
CA ASN A 425 -18.80 -16.71 -10.30
C ASN A 425 -19.49 -16.32 -11.62
N THR A 426 -19.75 -15.03 -11.85
CA THR A 426 -20.16 -14.52 -13.16
C THR A 426 -19.01 -13.77 -13.82
N LEU A 427 -18.04 -14.53 -14.37
CA LEU A 427 -17.15 -14.14 -15.49
C LEU A 427 -16.35 -15.35 -16.01
#